data_AF-A0A0W0TGS7-F1
#
_entry.id   AF-A0A0W0TGS7-F1
#
_cell.length_a   1.000
_cell.length_b   1.000
_cell.length_c   1.000
_cell.angle_alpha   90.00
_cell.angle_beta   90.00
_cell.angle_gamma   90.00
#
_symmetry.space_group_name_H-M   'P 1'
#
loop_
_entity.id
_entity.type
_entity.pdbx_description
1 polymer ?
#
loop_
_entity_poly.entity_id
_entity_poly.type
_entity_poly.pdbx_seq_one_letter_code
_entity_poly.pdbx_strand_id
1 'polypeptide(L)'
;MPYYMYFPFKESELSEEERAAKDRWLHNERINHKDVIILYHGDKLSNIPSNAKIYISLHGTSQANYNVTDGKNTISVQEIARRMIADGLLDDPKILRLKLFFCDHINKALPVAQAFLQTLRAEPKSEQSRLRVDYYPDHLLASPGISSSGKEIHKHGLKSPVRSAADPRARDIRQSLYTNQDCMPKLTRDDIQKVINQYEGYKSSRLHGLSGLFNLNGFFSTSESADMMKTLLSATSETDRFHIAANYVKYFPEAHFAKLLVPAINHAVEDNKKFWEGGLLPFFSDMEP
;
A
#
# COMPACT_ATOMS: atom_id res chain seq x y z
N MET A 1 -25.34 -3.28 0.87
CA MET A 1 -25.33 -2.24 -0.19
C MET A 1 -24.07 -2.42 -0.99
N PRO A 2 -24.14 -2.46 -2.33
CA PRO A 2 -22.95 -2.49 -3.15
C PRO A 2 -22.13 -1.22 -2.92
N TYR A 3 -20.82 -1.35 -3.05
CA TYR A 3 -19.96 -0.17 -3.19
C TYR A 3 -19.33 -0.15 -4.58
N TYR A 4 -19.09 1.07 -5.05
CA TYR A 4 -18.62 1.33 -6.40
C TYR A 4 -17.11 1.55 -6.37
N MET A 5 -16.38 0.95 -7.30
CA MET A 5 -14.96 1.17 -7.49
C MET A 5 -14.75 1.78 -8.87
N TYR A 6 -14.40 3.06 -8.90
CA TYR A 6 -14.16 3.83 -10.11
C TYR A 6 -12.67 3.88 -10.44
N PHE A 7 -12.32 3.43 -11.65
CA PHE A 7 -10.99 3.55 -12.22
C PHE A 7 -10.95 4.79 -13.14
N PRO A 8 -9.97 5.70 -12.97
CA PRO A 8 -9.91 6.95 -13.72
C PRO A 8 -9.51 6.80 -15.20
N PHE A 9 -9.32 5.57 -15.66
CA PHE A 9 -8.94 5.18 -17.01
C PHE A 9 -9.99 4.25 -17.59
N LYS A 10 -10.05 4.14 -18.92
CA LYS A 10 -10.83 3.09 -19.58
C LYS A 10 -10.21 1.73 -19.28
N GLU A 11 -11.02 0.67 -19.29
CA GLU A 11 -10.49 -0.69 -19.06
C GLU A 11 -9.38 -1.08 -20.06
N SER A 12 -9.50 -0.62 -21.31
CA SER A 12 -8.49 -0.82 -22.36
C SER A 12 -7.20 -0.02 -22.15
N GLU A 13 -7.24 1.03 -21.33
CA GLU A 13 -6.09 1.88 -21.03
C GLU A 13 -5.24 1.34 -19.88
N LEU A 14 -5.83 0.51 -19.00
CA LEU A 14 -5.14 -0.10 -17.87
C LEU A 14 -3.96 -0.97 -18.32
N SER A 15 -2.85 -0.83 -17.60
CA SER A 15 -1.69 -1.73 -17.70
C SER A 15 -2.09 -3.18 -17.39
N GLU A 16 -1.31 -4.16 -17.89
CA GLU A 16 -1.54 -5.57 -17.58
C GLU A 16 -1.44 -5.84 -16.07
N GLU A 17 -0.50 -5.16 -15.40
CA GLU A 17 -0.27 -5.26 -13.97
C GLU A 17 -1.48 -4.74 -13.16
N GLU A 18 -2.02 -3.58 -13.51
CA GLU A 18 -3.19 -3.00 -12.85
C GLU A 18 -4.45 -3.84 -13.11
N ARG A 19 -4.60 -4.36 -14.33
CA ARG A 19 -5.70 -5.29 -14.67
C ARG A 19 -5.62 -6.56 -13.84
N ALA A 20 -4.43 -7.15 -13.71
CA ALA A 20 -4.22 -8.35 -12.91
C ALA A 20 -4.44 -8.09 -11.41
N ALA A 21 -4.02 -6.92 -10.90
CA ALA A 21 -4.27 -6.52 -9.51
C ALA A 21 -5.77 -6.36 -9.23
N LYS A 22 -6.50 -5.68 -10.13
CA LYS A 22 -7.97 -5.54 -10.10
C LYS A 22 -8.65 -6.90 -10.10
N ASP A 23 -8.29 -7.80 -11.02
CA ASP A 23 -8.95 -9.11 -11.17
C ASP A 23 -8.75 -9.99 -9.94
N ARG A 24 -7.52 -10.01 -9.38
CA ARG A 24 -7.24 -10.71 -8.11
C ARG A 24 -8.05 -10.14 -6.95
N TRP A 25 -8.15 -8.82 -6.85
CA TRP A 25 -8.93 -8.18 -5.80
C TRP A 25 -10.42 -8.48 -5.93
N LEU A 26 -10.98 -8.38 -7.13
CA LEU A 26 -12.38 -8.73 -7.39
C LEU A 26 -12.68 -10.19 -7.04
N HIS A 27 -11.76 -11.11 -7.34
CA HIS A 27 -11.89 -12.50 -6.93
C HIS A 27 -12.00 -12.63 -5.40
N ASN A 28 -11.13 -11.95 -4.66
CA ASN A 28 -11.14 -11.96 -3.19
C ASN A 28 -12.40 -11.30 -2.60
N GLU A 29 -12.90 -10.22 -3.19
CA GLU A 29 -14.14 -9.58 -2.75
C GLU A 29 -15.37 -10.47 -2.96
N ARG A 30 -15.41 -11.21 -4.07
CA ARG A 30 -16.46 -12.21 -4.36
C ARG A 30 -16.44 -13.36 -3.34
N ILE A 31 -15.26 -13.88 -3.00
CA ILE A 31 -15.10 -14.90 -1.94
C ILE A 31 -15.65 -14.38 -0.61
N ASN A 32 -15.43 -13.11 -0.30
CA ASN A 32 -15.92 -12.48 0.92
C ASN A 32 -17.39 -12.02 0.84
N HIS A 33 -18.13 -12.47 -0.18
CA HIS A 33 -19.53 -12.13 -0.43
C HIS A 33 -19.81 -10.61 -0.47
N LYS A 34 -18.83 -9.82 -0.92
CA LYS A 34 -19.01 -8.38 -1.13
C LYS A 34 -19.52 -8.11 -2.53
N ASP A 35 -20.51 -7.23 -2.61
CA ASP A 35 -21.10 -6.78 -3.86
C ASP A 35 -20.37 -5.51 -4.35
N VAL A 36 -19.53 -5.67 -5.38
CA VAL A 36 -18.65 -4.63 -5.90
C VAL A 36 -19.02 -4.32 -7.35
N ILE A 37 -19.34 -3.06 -7.62
CA ILE A 37 -19.61 -2.58 -8.98
C ILE A 37 -18.38 -1.82 -9.47
N ILE A 38 -17.75 -2.33 -10.54
CA ILE A 38 -16.63 -1.65 -11.20
C ILE A 38 -17.17 -0.63 -12.18
N LEU A 39 -16.55 0.55 -12.18
CA LEU A 39 -16.81 1.62 -13.12
C LEU A 39 -15.47 2.11 -13.69
N TYR A 40 -15.49 2.53 -14.94
CA TYR A 40 -14.35 3.10 -15.65
C TYR A 40 -14.68 4.51 -16.15
N HIS A 41 -13.65 5.25 -16.55
CA HIS A 41 -13.84 6.49 -17.28
C HIS A 41 -14.69 6.25 -18.55
N GLY A 42 -15.74 7.05 -18.71
CA GLY A 42 -16.71 6.95 -19.80
C GLY A 42 -17.99 6.17 -19.44
N ASP A 43 -18.02 5.50 -18.29
CA ASP A 43 -19.25 4.88 -17.77
C ASP A 43 -20.20 5.94 -17.21
N LYS A 44 -21.50 5.80 -17.45
CA LYS A 44 -22.50 6.77 -16.97
C LYS A 44 -22.63 6.73 -15.44
N LEU A 45 -22.09 7.74 -14.76
CA LEU A 45 -22.17 7.92 -13.31
C LEU A 45 -23.51 8.52 -12.86
N SER A 46 -24.32 9.03 -13.79
CA SER A 46 -25.69 9.50 -13.51
C SER A 46 -26.61 8.40 -12.96
N ASN A 47 -26.37 7.14 -13.30
CA ASN A 47 -27.15 6.00 -12.80
C ASN A 47 -26.82 5.59 -11.35
N ILE A 48 -25.77 6.16 -10.75
CA ILE A 48 -25.37 5.81 -9.38
C ILE A 48 -26.42 6.36 -8.39
N PRO A 49 -26.95 5.53 -7.46
CA PRO A 49 -27.95 5.96 -6.51
C PRO A 49 -27.41 7.01 -5.53
N SER A 50 -28.29 7.88 -5.05
CA SER A 50 -27.99 8.77 -3.95
C SER A 50 -27.61 7.97 -2.69
N ASN A 51 -26.69 8.47 -1.88
CA ASN A 51 -26.01 7.82 -0.75
C ASN A 51 -25.00 6.72 -1.11
N ALA A 52 -24.66 6.55 -2.40
CA ALA A 52 -23.61 5.63 -2.80
C ALA A 52 -22.24 6.01 -2.22
N LYS A 53 -21.43 4.97 -1.99
CA LYS A 53 -20.01 5.07 -1.68
C LYS A 53 -19.24 4.75 -2.96
N ILE A 54 -18.45 5.70 -3.42
CA ILE A 54 -17.60 5.54 -4.60
C ILE A 54 -16.16 5.59 -4.12
N TYR A 55 -15.47 4.46 -4.24
CA TYR A 55 -14.04 4.34 -4.06
C TYR A 55 -13.38 4.67 -5.39
N ILE A 56 -12.40 5.55 -5.39
CA ILE A 56 -11.69 5.97 -6.60
C ILE A 56 -10.30 5.35 -6.54
N SER A 57 -9.97 4.45 -7.47
CA SER A 57 -8.64 3.81 -7.53
C SER A 57 -7.59 4.81 -7.97
N LEU A 58 -6.61 5.09 -7.11
CA LEU A 58 -5.48 5.96 -7.46
C LEU A 58 -4.17 5.39 -6.92
N HIS A 59 -3.15 5.32 -7.76
CA HIS A 59 -1.76 5.21 -7.29
C HIS A 59 -1.16 6.60 -7.19
N GLY A 60 -0.66 6.99 -6.03
CA GLY A 60 0.04 8.27 -5.89
C GLY A 60 1.38 8.22 -6.61
N THR A 61 1.74 9.27 -7.35
CA THR A 61 3.08 9.40 -7.93
C THR A 61 4.03 10.08 -6.93
N SER A 62 5.33 9.76 -6.98
CA SER A 62 6.38 10.42 -6.19
C SER A 62 6.59 11.89 -6.60
N GLN A 63 6.10 12.28 -7.78
CA GLN A 63 6.29 13.61 -8.33
C GLN A 63 5.42 14.67 -7.64
N ALA A 64 5.90 15.91 -7.69
CA ALA A 64 5.43 17.00 -6.84
C ALA A 64 3.96 17.44 -7.04
N ASN A 65 3.30 17.00 -8.12
CA ASN A 65 1.98 17.46 -8.52
C ASN A 65 0.93 16.38 -8.23
N TYR A 66 -0.28 16.78 -7.88
CA TYR A 66 -1.46 15.97 -7.52
C TYR A 66 -1.88 14.95 -8.60
N ASN A 67 -0.97 14.06 -8.98
CA ASN A 67 -1.04 13.17 -10.12
C ASN A 67 -1.05 11.73 -9.63
N VAL A 68 -1.81 10.93 -10.36
CA VAL A 68 -1.99 9.51 -10.10
C VAL A 68 -1.66 8.74 -11.37
N THR A 69 -1.23 7.49 -11.20
CA THR A 69 -0.79 6.64 -12.31
C THR A 69 -1.50 5.29 -12.33
N ASP A 70 -1.55 4.62 -13.47
CA ASP A 70 -1.87 3.18 -13.60
C ASP A 70 -0.62 2.33 -13.94
N GLY A 71 0.56 2.92 -13.80
CA GLY A 71 1.86 2.36 -14.20
C GLY A 71 2.29 2.74 -15.62
N LYS A 72 1.34 3.06 -16.52
CA LYS A 72 1.61 3.46 -17.92
C LYS A 72 1.27 4.92 -18.20
N ASN A 73 0.18 5.39 -17.60
CA ASN A 73 -0.44 6.68 -17.84
C ASN A 73 -0.51 7.47 -16.54
N THR A 74 -0.30 8.78 -16.62
CA THR A 74 -0.41 9.69 -15.48
C THR A 74 -1.53 10.70 -15.70
N ILE A 75 -2.35 10.94 -14.67
CA ILE A 75 -3.49 11.86 -14.71
C ILE A 75 -3.56 12.68 -13.42
N SER A 76 -3.90 13.97 -13.52
CA SER A 76 -4.11 14.79 -12.32
C SER A 76 -5.42 14.46 -11.62
N VAL A 77 -5.46 14.61 -10.30
CA VAL A 77 -6.65 14.39 -9.48
C VAL A 77 -7.78 15.37 -9.88
N GLN A 78 -7.43 16.60 -10.28
CA GLN A 78 -8.39 17.55 -10.85
C GLN A 78 -8.99 17.01 -12.14
N GLU A 79 -8.19 16.40 -13.01
CA GLU A 79 -8.68 15.82 -14.25
C GLU A 79 -9.61 14.62 -14.02
N ILE A 80 -9.35 13.82 -12.98
CA ILE A 80 -10.27 12.75 -12.58
C ILE A 80 -11.63 13.32 -12.17
N ALA A 81 -11.64 14.38 -11.36
CA ALA A 81 -12.88 15.06 -10.99
C ALA A 81 -13.64 15.57 -12.22
N ARG A 82 -12.94 16.18 -13.20
CA ARG A 82 -13.55 16.62 -14.47
C ARG A 82 -14.14 15.47 -15.27
N ARG A 83 -13.43 14.35 -15.38
CA ARG A 83 -13.94 13.14 -16.05
C ARG A 83 -15.21 12.64 -15.38
N MET A 84 -15.22 12.53 -14.05
CA MET A 84 -16.43 12.10 -13.34
C MET A 84 -17.61 13.06 -13.53
N ILE A 85 -17.36 14.38 -13.60
CA ILE A 85 -18.40 15.36 -13.95
C ILE A 85 -18.92 15.11 -15.37
N ALA A 86 -18.02 14.94 -16.35
CA ALA A 86 -18.37 14.67 -17.75
C ALA A 86 -19.14 13.35 -17.91
N ASP A 87 -18.83 12.37 -17.08
CA ASP A 87 -19.51 11.08 -17.00
C ASP A 87 -20.87 11.14 -16.26
N GLY A 88 -21.29 12.33 -15.81
CA GLY A 88 -22.61 12.60 -15.26
C GLY A 88 -22.76 12.44 -13.76
N LEU A 89 -21.66 12.50 -12.98
CA LEU A 89 -21.71 12.35 -11.51
C LEU A 89 -22.65 13.36 -10.84
N LEU A 90 -22.74 14.58 -11.40
CA LEU A 90 -23.49 15.71 -10.87
C LEU A 90 -24.73 16.07 -11.70
N ASP A 91 -25.17 15.20 -12.61
CA ASP A 91 -26.35 15.49 -13.46
C ASP A 91 -27.65 15.57 -12.65
N ASP A 92 -27.73 14.82 -11.55
CA ASP A 92 -28.83 14.86 -10.59
C ASP A 92 -28.32 15.22 -9.19
N PRO A 93 -29.15 15.88 -8.35
CA PRO A 93 -28.84 16.12 -6.95
C PRO A 93 -28.59 14.81 -6.19
N LYS A 94 -27.37 14.63 -5.67
CA LYS A 94 -26.99 13.41 -4.93
C LYS A 94 -26.32 13.73 -3.60
N ILE A 95 -26.50 12.82 -2.64
CA ILE A 95 -25.70 12.77 -1.42
C ILE A 95 -24.61 11.72 -1.67
N LEU A 96 -23.36 12.12 -1.90
CA LEU A 96 -22.29 11.19 -2.28
C LEU A 96 -21.18 11.15 -1.24
N ARG A 97 -20.65 9.94 -1.02
CA ARG A 97 -19.41 9.73 -0.26
C ARG A 97 -18.33 9.23 -1.21
N LEU A 98 -17.41 10.11 -1.55
CA LEU A 98 -16.28 9.86 -2.43
C LEU A 98 -15.07 9.49 -1.55
N LYS A 99 -14.56 8.28 -1.70
CA LYS A 99 -13.44 7.76 -0.93
C LYS A 99 -12.22 7.76 -1.85
N LEU A 100 -11.37 8.78 -1.69
CA LEU A 100 -10.11 8.86 -2.42
C LEU A 100 -9.11 7.90 -1.81
N PHE A 101 -8.64 6.99 -2.63
CA PHE A 101 -7.61 6.02 -2.29
C PHE A 101 -6.31 6.49 -2.94
N PHE A 102 -5.25 6.77 -2.19
CA PHE A 102 -3.94 7.07 -2.79
C PHE A 102 -2.82 6.66 -1.82
N CYS A 103 -1.62 6.47 -2.37
CA CYS A 103 -0.40 6.32 -1.58
C CYS A 103 0.05 7.71 -1.09
N ASP A 104 0.05 7.95 0.23
CA ASP A 104 0.39 9.26 0.83
C ASP A 104 1.90 9.37 1.07
N HIS A 105 2.69 9.23 0.00
CA HIS A 105 4.15 9.12 0.09
C HIS A 105 4.84 10.39 0.66
N ILE A 106 4.15 11.54 0.70
CA ILE A 106 4.72 12.84 1.15
C ILE A 106 3.71 13.66 1.99
N ASN A 107 2.82 13.03 2.75
CA ASN A 107 1.79 13.73 3.55
C ASN A 107 0.90 14.71 2.75
N LYS A 108 0.67 14.42 1.47
CA LYS A 108 -0.12 15.22 0.53
C LYS A 108 -1.59 14.80 0.48
N ALA A 109 -1.98 13.85 1.33
CA ALA A 109 -3.33 13.31 1.39
C ALA A 109 -4.45 14.35 1.43
N LEU A 110 -4.31 15.30 2.34
CA LEU A 110 -5.28 16.37 2.54
C LEU A 110 -5.27 17.35 1.34
N PRO A 111 -4.10 17.89 0.91
CA PRO A 111 -4.01 18.69 -0.31
C PRO A 111 -4.63 18.04 -1.56
N VAL A 112 -4.42 16.74 -1.77
CA VAL A 112 -5.03 15.96 -2.87
C VAL A 112 -6.56 15.98 -2.75
N ALA A 113 -7.08 15.67 -1.57
CA ALA A 113 -8.53 15.65 -1.33
C ALA A 113 -9.18 17.04 -1.48
N GLN A 114 -8.46 18.09 -1.07
CA GLN A 114 -8.89 19.48 -1.25
C GLN A 114 -8.96 19.84 -2.74
N ALA A 115 -7.92 19.56 -3.52
CA ALA A 115 -7.90 19.84 -4.95
C ALA A 115 -9.01 19.10 -5.72
N PHE A 116 -9.26 17.84 -5.35
CA PHE A 116 -10.36 17.05 -5.91
C PHE A 116 -11.73 17.69 -5.61
N LEU A 117 -12.01 17.99 -4.33
CA LEU A 117 -13.29 18.56 -3.93
C LEU A 117 -13.49 19.96 -4.52
N GLN A 118 -12.45 20.80 -4.54
CA GLN A 118 -12.51 22.13 -5.15
C GLN A 118 -12.88 22.05 -6.63
N THR A 119 -12.35 21.06 -7.35
CA THR A 119 -12.69 20.85 -8.77
C THR A 119 -14.16 20.45 -8.93
N LEU A 120 -14.68 19.58 -8.06
CA LEU A 120 -16.10 19.23 -8.06
C LEU A 120 -17.00 20.43 -7.71
N ARG A 121 -16.57 21.26 -6.75
CA ARG A 121 -17.31 22.45 -6.29
C ARG A 121 -17.27 23.62 -7.26
N ALA A 122 -16.32 23.64 -8.20
CA ALA A 122 -16.27 24.64 -9.26
C ALA A 122 -17.40 24.46 -10.30
N GLU A 123 -18.03 23.29 -10.36
CA GLU A 123 -19.17 23.01 -11.24
C GLU A 123 -20.48 23.54 -10.61
N PRO A 124 -21.25 24.41 -11.28
CA PRO A 124 -22.49 24.97 -10.73
C PRO A 124 -23.51 23.91 -10.29
N LYS A 125 -23.61 22.78 -11.02
CA LYS A 125 -24.49 21.67 -10.66
C LYS A 125 -24.18 21.06 -9.29
N SER A 126 -22.96 21.26 -8.77
CA SER A 126 -22.54 20.71 -7.48
C SER A 126 -23.26 21.32 -6.28
N GLU A 127 -23.83 22.53 -6.39
CA GLU A 127 -24.52 23.23 -5.30
C GLU A 127 -25.75 22.44 -4.81
N GLN A 128 -26.38 21.71 -5.71
CA GLN A 128 -27.56 20.89 -5.42
C GLN A 128 -27.18 19.53 -4.78
N SER A 129 -25.90 19.17 -4.82
CA SER A 129 -25.37 17.91 -4.33
C SER A 129 -24.61 18.07 -3.01
N ARG A 130 -24.82 17.12 -2.09
CA ARG A 130 -24.07 17.03 -0.85
C ARG A 130 -22.89 16.08 -1.05
N LEU A 131 -21.72 16.64 -1.29
CA LEU A 131 -20.50 15.89 -1.52
C LEU A 131 -19.68 15.77 -0.23
N ARG A 132 -19.22 14.56 0.07
CA ARG A 132 -18.25 14.30 1.13
C ARG A 132 -17.07 13.54 0.55
N VAL A 133 -15.87 14.06 0.79
CA VAL A 133 -14.61 13.41 0.39
C VAL A 133 -13.90 12.87 1.64
N ASP A 134 -13.74 11.55 1.68
CA ASP A 134 -12.90 10.87 2.66
C ASP A 134 -11.50 10.63 2.07
N TYR A 135 -10.45 10.88 2.86
CA TYR A 135 -9.06 10.63 2.49
C TYR A 135 -8.31 9.85 3.59
N TYR A 136 -7.21 9.18 3.21
CA TYR A 136 -6.48 8.24 4.08
C TYR A 136 -4.96 8.52 4.04
N PRO A 137 -4.38 9.16 5.07
CA PRO A 137 -2.93 9.36 5.16
C PRO A 137 -2.19 8.10 5.63
N ASP A 138 -0.89 7.99 5.32
CA ASP A 138 -0.09 6.76 5.55
C ASP A 138 0.61 6.70 6.92
N HIS A 139 0.47 7.73 7.76
CA HIS A 139 1.10 7.81 9.09
C HIS A 139 0.10 7.65 10.26
N LEU A 140 0.62 7.24 11.44
CA LEU A 140 -0.13 7.16 12.71
C LEU A 140 -0.73 8.53 13.05
N LEU A 141 -2.06 8.62 13.05
CA LEU A 141 -2.77 9.87 13.26
C LEU A 141 -2.97 10.12 14.76
N ALA A 142 -2.23 11.07 15.32
CA ALA A 142 -2.64 11.75 16.54
C ALA A 142 -3.95 12.51 16.25
N SER A 143 -5.04 11.99 16.80
CA SER A 143 -6.40 12.53 16.84
C SER A 143 -7.09 12.88 15.50
N PRO A 144 -8.38 12.53 15.32
CA PRO A 144 -9.18 13.04 14.21
C PRO A 144 -9.35 14.55 14.39
N GLY A 145 -8.64 15.34 13.59
CA GLY A 145 -8.92 16.76 13.43
C GLY A 145 -10.31 16.90 12.81
N ILE A 146 -11.30 17.23 13.64
CA ILE A 146 -12.59 17.71 13.18
C ILE A 146 -12.30 19.09 12.61
N SER A 147 -12.36 19.25 11.29
CA SER A 147 -12.46 20.58 10.69
C SER A 147 -13.67 21.25 11.34
N SER A 148 -13.43 22.31 12.09
CA SER A 148 -14.42 23.09 12.83
C SER A 148 -15.43 23.79 11.93
N SER A 149 -15.29 23.69 10.60
CA SER A 149 -16.27 24.11 9.60
C SER A 149 -16.93 22.91 8.90
N GLY A 150 -18.20 22.66 9.22
CA GLY A 150 -19.20 22.10 8.28
C GLY A 150 -18.81 21.04 7.23
N LYS A 151 -18.35 19.85 7.65
CA LYS A 151 -18.60 18.51 7.05
C LYS A 151 -18.50 18.31 5.50
N GLU A 152 -17.41 18.69 4.84
CA GLU A 152 -17.19 18.32 3.41
C GLU A 152 -15.95 17.43 3.17
N ILE A 153 -14.84 17.71 3.86
CA ILE A 153 -13.64 16.86 3.82
C ILE A 153 -13.50 16.20 5.19
N HIS A 154 -13.47 14.87 5.22
CA HIS A 154 -13.40 14.11 6.46
C HIS A 154 -12.18 13.20 6.49
N LYS A 155 -11.25 13.51 7.40
CA LYS A 155 -10.16 12.63 7.78
C LYS A 155 -10.74 11.40 8.48
N HIS A 156 -10.58 10.20 7.93
CA HIS A 156 -11.10 9.01 8.59
C HIS A 156 -10.20 8.61 9.78
N GLY A 157 -10.64 8.90 11.01
CA GLY A 157 -9.98 8.43 12.24
C GLY A 157 -10.31 6.98 12.57
N LEU A 158 -9.39 6.29 13.27
CA LEU A 158 -9.58 4.95 13.83
C LEU A 158 -10.71 4.95 14.88
N LYS A 159 -11.92 4.52 14.54
CA LYS A 159 -12.89 3.99 15.53
C LYS A 159 -13.77 2.89 14.94
N SER A 160 -13.43 1.65 15.30
CA SER A 160 -14.28 0.63 15.91
C SER A 160 -13.62 -0.75 15.65
N PRO A 161 -13.40 -1.59 16.67
CA PRO A 161 -12.86 -2.94 16.48
C PRO A 161 -13.85 -3.88 15.78
N VAL A 162 -15.10 -3.45 15.55
CA VAL A 162 -16.13 -4.23 14.87
C VAL A 162 -16.01 -4.04 13.36
N ARG A 163 -15.47 -5.06 12.70
CA ARG A 163 -15.38 -5.17 11.24
C ARG A 163 -16.77 -5.39 10.66
N SER A 164 -17.37 -4.36 10.05
CA SER A 164 -18.57 -4.56 9.24
C SER A 164 -18.18 -4.90 7.80
N ALA A 165 -18.62 -6.05 7.29
CA ALA A 165 -18.44 -6.44 5.89
C ALA A 165 -19.05 -5.42 4.90
N ALA A 166 -20.00 -4.60 5.36
CA ALA A 166 -20.67 -3.57 4.57
C ALA A 166 -19.89 -2.23 4.47
N ASP A 167 -18.76 -2.09 5.16
CA ASP A 167 -17.92 -0.88 5.11
C ASP A 167 -16.42 -1.23 5.12
N PRO A 168 -15.89 -1.84 4.04
CA PRO A 168 -14.46 -2.12 3.95
C PRO A 168 -13.65 -0.82 3.99
N ARG A 169 -12.61 -0.78 4.84
CA ARG A 169 -11.74 0.40 4.96
C ARG A 169 -10.89 0.50 3.69
N ALA A 170 -10.64 1.72 3.21
CA ALA A 170 -9.78 1.93 2.04
C ALA A 170 -8.37 1.37 2.25
N ARG A 171 -7.83 1.43 3.49
CA ARG A 171 -6.57 0.75 3.85
C ARG A 171 -6.66 -0.77 3.68
N ASP A 172 -7.76 -1.40 4.07
CA ASP A 172 -7.92 -2.86 3.96
C ASP A 172 -8.05 -3.25 2.47
N ILE A 173 -8.79 -2.47 1.69
CA ILE A 173 -8.85 -2.60 0.22
C ILE A 173 -7.45 -2.42 -0.38
N ARG A 174 -6.67 -1.44 0.10
CA ARG A 174 -5.28 -1.19 -0.35
C ARG A 174 -4.40 -2.37 -0.06
N GLN A 175 -4.51 -2.89 1.15
CA GLN A 175 -3.76 -4.06 1.56
C GLN A 175 -4.16 -5.30 0.77
N SER A 176 -5.43 -5.44 0.39
CA SER A 176 -5.87 -6.56 -0.44
C SER A 176 -5.50 -6.43 -1.92
N LEU A 177 -5.42 -5.20 -2.46
CA LEU A 177 -4.97 -4.92 -3.82
C LEU A 177 -3.44 -5.02 -3.95
N TYR A 178 -2.72 -4.53 -2.93
CA TYR A 178 -1.29 -4.21 -3.03
C TYR A 178 -0.43 -4.84 -1.93
N THR A 179 -0.97 -5.50 -0.91
CA THR A 179 -0.15 -6.28 0.05
C THR A 179 -0.64 -7.72 0.16
N ASN A 180 -1.07 -8.30 -0.96
CA ASN A 180 -1.19 -9.75 -1.09
C ASN A 180 0.20 -10.38 -0.83
N GLN A 181 0.26 -11.60 -0.27
CA GLN A 181 1.52 -12.33 -0.04
C GLN A 181 2.39 -12.40 -1.31
N ASP A 182 1.75 -12.44 -2.48
CA ASP A 182 2.42 -12.43 -3.79
C ASP A 182 3.18 -11.12 -4.09
N CYS A 183 2.74 -10.01 -3.49
CA CYS A 183 3.27 -8.66 -3.67
C CYS A 183 4.06 -8.16 -2.45
N MET A 184 4.31 -9.01 -1.44
CA MET A 184 5.15 -8.68 -0.30
C MET A 184 6.64 -8.85 -0.63
N PRO A 185 7.56 -8.18 0.09
CA PRO A 185 8.97 -8.49 -0.01
C PRO A 185 9.22 -9.98 0.21
N LYS A 186 9.97 -10.57 -0.72
CA LYS A 186 10.28 -11.99 -0.71
C LYS A 186 11.73 -12.17 -0.33
N LEU A 187 11.97 -13.11 0.57
CA LEU A 187 13.31 -13.52 0.93
C LEU A 187 13.50 -14.97 0.48
N THR A 188 14.33 -15.16 -0.55
CA THR A 188 14.53 -16.50 -1.11
C THR A 188 15.32 -17.37 -0.13
N ARG A 189 15.31 -18.69 -0.37
CA ARG A 189 16.12 -19.61 0.45
C ARG A 189 17.61 -19.35 0.24
N ASP A 190 17.99 -18.97 -0.98
CA ASP A 190 19.37 -18.68 -1.35
C ASP A 190 19.89 -17.41 -0.68
N ASP A 191 19.05 -16.37 -0.53
CA ASP A 191 19.41 -15.16 0.20
C ASP A 191 19.71 -15.48 1.67
N ILE A 192 18.88 -16.29 2.30
CA ILE A 192 19.15 -16.76 3.67
C ILE A 192 20.41 -17.61 3.74
N GLN A 193 20.65 -18.50 2.77
CA GLN A 193 21.87 -19.31 2.76
C GLN A 193 23.13 -18.45 2.64
N LYS A 194 23.09 -17.38 1.84
CA LYS A 194 24.20 -16.42 1.75
C LYS A 194 24.46 -15.73 3.08
N VAL A 195 23.42 -15.27 3.77
CA VAL A 195 23.54 -14.63 5.09
C VAL A 195 24.09 -15.61 6.13
N ILE A 196 23.63 -16.86 6.13
CA ILE A 196 24.16 -17.92 7.01
C ILE A 196 25.66 -18.15 6.73
N ASN A 197 26.06 -18.24 5.46
CA ASN A 197 27.46 -18.43 5.10
C ASN A 197 28.35 -17.24 5.54
N GLN A 198 27.85 -16.00 5.43
CA GLN A 198 28.54 -14.82 5.96
C GLN A 198 28.69 -14.91 7.49
N TYR A 199 27.66 -15.38 8.18
CA TYR A 199 27.69 -15.55 9.63
C TYR A 199 28.68 -16.65 10.07
N GLU A 200 28.73 -17.78 9.37
CA GLU A 200 29.74 -18.83 9.61
C GLU A 200 31.16 -18.34 9.33
N GLY A 201 31.34 -17.54 8.28
CA GLY A 201 32.63 -16.88 7.97
C GLY A 201 33.05 -15.90 9.07
N TYR A 202 32.11 -15.09 9.58
CA TYR A 202 32.34 -14.25 10.75
C TYR A 202 32.81 -15.08 11.95
N LYS A 203 32.08 -16.15 12.30
CA LYS A 203 32.44 -17.01 13.45
C LYS A 203 33.81 -17.63 13.28
N SER A 204 34.14 -18.09 12.08
CA SER A 204 35.41 -18.76 11.76
C SER A 204 36.60 -17.80 11.68
N SER A 205 36.38 -16.50 11.49
CA SER A 205 37.44 -15.48 11.44
C SER A 205 37.84 -14.92 12.82
N ARG A 206 37.09 -15.26 13.88
CA ARG A 206 37.42 -14.83 15.25
C ARG A 206 38.76 -15.41 15.67
N LEU A 207 39.45 -14.69 16.57
CA LEU A 207 40.79 -15.05 17.03
C LEU A 207 41.78 -15.23 15.86
N HIS A 208 41.77 -14.33 14.88
CA HIS A 208 42.63 -14.39 13.68
C HIS A 208 42.49 -15.70 12.87
N GLY A 209 41.29 -16.29 12.83
CA GLY A 209 41.02 -17.56 12.12
C GLY A 209 41.20 -18.82 12.97
N LEU A 210 41.67 -18.68 14.21
CA LEU A 210 41.86 -19.82 15.11
C LEU A 210 40.52 -20.41 15.57
N SER A 211 39.44 -19.63 15.60
CA SER A 211 38.13 -20.17 15.97
C SER A 211 37.62 -21.23 14.98
N GLY A 212 37.84 -21.03 13.68
CA GLY A 212 37.54 -22.04 12.67
C GLY A 212 38.46 -23.25 12.77
N LEU A 213 39.76 -23.03 12.97
CA LEU A 213 40.77 -24.08 13.08
C LEU A 213 40.53 -25.02 14.27
N PHE A 214 40.05 -24.49 15.39
CA PHE A 214 39.77 -25.24 16.62
C PHE A 214 38.29 -25.57 16.84
N ASN A 215 37.44 -25.37 15.83
CA ASN A 215 35.98 -25.62 15.91
C ASN A 215 35.28 -24.89 17.09
N LEU A 216 35.72 -23.67 17.40
CA LEU A 216 35.21 -22.82 18.47
C LEU A 216 34.04 -21.93 18.01
N ASN A 217 33.48 -22.18 16.82
CA ASN A 217 32.41 -21.38 16.24
C ASN A 217 31.17 -21.28 17.14
N GLY A 218 30.89 -22.30 17.95
CA GLY A 218 29.79 -22.31 18.92
C GLY A 218 29.85 -21.16 19.94
N PHE A 219 31.04 -20.69 20.31
CA PHE A 219 31.22 -19.60 21.28
C PHE A 219 30.81 -18.22 20.75
N PHE A 220 30.64 -18.11 19.43
CA PHE A 220 30.26 -16.86 18.75
C PHE A 220 28.82 -16.92 18.21
N SER A 221 28.06 -17.95 18.60
CA SER A 221 26.65 -18.11 18.28
C SER A 221 25.79 -17.97 19.52
N THR A 222 24.72 -17.19 19.43
CA THR A 222 23.65 -17.24 20.44
C THR A 222 22.66 -18.36 20.11
N SER A 223 21.95 -18.87 21.12
CA SER A 223 20.85 -19.84 20.93
C SER A 223 19.81 -19.31 19.97
N GLU A 224 19.47 -18.02 20.11
CA GLU A 224 18.45 -17.34 19.30
C GLU A 224 18.89 -17.25 17.84
N SER A 225 20.18 -17.03 17.58
CA SER A 225 20.73 -17.00 16.22
C SER A 225 20.69 -18.38 15.57
N ALA A 226 21.03 -19.43 16.32
CA ALA A 226 21.00 -20.81 15.84
C ALA A 226 19.57 -21.28 15.51
N ASP A 227 18.62 -21.02 16.41
CA ASP A 227 17.22 -21.36 16.20
C ASP A 227 16.58 -20.54 15.07
N MET A 228 16.96 -19.28 14.93
CA MET A 228 16.47 -18.43 13.84
C MET A 228 16.95 -18.92 12.47
N MET A 229 18.23 -19.31 12.34
CA MET A 229 18.74 -19.89 11.08
C MET A 229 17.93 -21.12 10.65
N LYS A 230 17.64 -22.02 11.60
CA LYS A 230 16.80 -23.21 11.34
C LYS A 230 15.39 -22.82 10.93
N THR A 231 14.79 -21.87 11.64
CA THR A 231 13.42 -21.38 11.39
C THR A 231 13.29 -20.75 10.00
N LEU A 232 14.26 -19.95 9.58
CA LEU A 232 14.28 -19.31 8.26
C LEU A 232 14.44 -20.34 7.12
N LEU A 233 15.27 -21.36 7.32
CA LEU A 233 15.46 -22.44 6.34
C LEU A 233 14.25 -23.37 6.23
N SER A 234 13.47 -23.52 7.30
CA SER A 234 12.26 -24.35 7.32
C SER A 234 10.99 -23.60 6.91
N ALA A 235 11.05 -22.27 6.75
CA ALA A 235 9.89 -21.46 6.35
C ALA A 235 9.37 -21.91 4.96
N THR A 236 8.05 -22.09 4.88
CA THR A 236 7.36 -22.68 3.71
C THR A 236 7.16 -21.71 2.55
N SER A 237 7.18 -20.40 2.80
CA SER A 237 7.08 -19.37 1.76
C SER A 237 8.17 -18.31 1.91
N GLU A 238 8.51 -17.64 0.80
CA GLU A 238 9.49 -16.54 0.80
C GLU A 238 9.00 -15.31 1.57
N THR A 239 7.68 -15.08 1.58
CA THR A 239 7.03 -14.01 2.33
C THR A 239 7.06 -14.28 3.83
N ASP A 240 6.83 -15.52 4.25
CA ASP A 240 6.97 -15.91 5.66
C ASP A 240 8.43 -15.77 6.11
N ARG A 241 9.38 -16.16 5.25
CA ARG A 241 10.81 -16.02 5.53
C ARG A 241 11.19 -14.55 5.73
N PHE A 242 10.68 -13.66 4.91
CA PHE A 242 10.86 -12.21 5.08
C PHE A 242 10.31 -11.72 6.42
N HIS A 243 9.07 -12.10 6.78
CA HIS A 243 8.45 -11.68 8.03
C HIS A 243 9.18 -12.18 9.28
N ILE A 244 9.59 -13.45 9.26
CA ILE A 244 10.35 -14.06 10.35
C ILE A 244 11.69 -13.31 10.52
N ALA A 245 12.39 -13.04 9.42
CA ALA A 245 13.66 -12.30 9.44
C ALA A 245 13.50 -10.87 9.95
N ALA A 246 12.50 -10.12 9.45
CA ALA A 246 12.22 -8.75 9.87
C ALA A 246 11.86 -8.66 11.36
N ASN A 247 11.05 -9.60 11.86
CA ASN A 247 10.72 -9.67 13.29
C ASN A 247 11.97 -9.98 14.12
N TYR A 248 12.82 -10.89 13.67
CA TYR A 248 14.07 -11.20 14.38
C TYR A 248 14.98 -9.98 14.52
N VAL A 249 15.22 -9.25 13.43
CA VAL A 249 16.03 -8.01 13.47
C VAL A 249 15.43 -6.98 14.43
N LYS A 250 14.10 -6.85 14.46
CA LYS A 250 13.41 -5.94 15.39
C LYS A 250 13.60 -6.32 16.86
N TYR A 251 13.53 -7.61 17.19
CA TYR A 251 13.63 -8.07 18.58
C TYR A 251 15.07 -8.26 19.06
N PHE A 252 16.01 -8.52 18.15
CA PHE A 252 17.42 -8.80 18.45
C PHE A 252 18.36 -7.93 17.60
N PRO A 253 18.23 -6.59 17.61
CA PRO A 253 18.99 -5.72 16.71
C PRO A 253 20.52 -5.81 16.94
N GLU A 254 20.93 -6.16 18.15
CA GLU A 254 22.36 -6.29 18.50
C GLU A 254 22.98 -7.63 18.10
N ALA A 255 22.18 -8.64 17.76
CA ALA A 255 22.70 -9.92 17.32
C ALA A 255 23.50 -9.77 16.02
N HIS A 256 24.70 -10.36 15.95
CA HIS A 256 25.53 -10.24 14.75
C HIS A 256 24.85 -10.87 13.52
N PHE A 257 24.08 -11.95 13.73
CA PHE A 257 23.24 -12.54 12.69
C PHE A 257 22.15 -11.58 12.20
N ALA A 258 21.53 -10.79 13.10
CA ALA A 258 20.56 -9.76 12.73
C ALA A 258 21.22 -8.66 11.87
N LYS A 259 22.43 -8.22 12.21
CA LYS A 259 23.19 -7.23 11.44
C LYS A 259 23.48 -7.71 10.01
N LEU A 260 23.73 -9.01 9.82
CA LEU A 260 23.93 -9.62 8.50
C LEU A 260 22.60 -9.85 7.74
N LEU A 261 21.47 -9.96 8.44
CA LEU A 261 20.14 -10.05 7.80
C LEU A 261 19.65 -8.71 7.25
N VAL A 262 20.02 -7.59 7.88
CA VAL A 262 19.56 -6.24 7.48
C VAL A 262 19.77 -5.95 5.99
N PRO A 263 20.95 -6.18 5.38
CA PRO A 263 21.14 -5.95 3.95
C PRO A 263 20.22 -6.79 3.06
N ALA A 264 19.98 -8.06 3.41
CA ALA A 264 19.11 -8.94 2.64
C ALA A 264 17.63 -8.53 2.75
N ILE A 265 17.19 -8.11 3.95
CA ILE A 265 15.86 -7.54 4.17
C ILE A 265 15.70 -6.24 3.38
N ASN A 266 16.69 -5.35 3.43
CA ASN A 266 16.66 -4.10 2.68
C ASN A 266 16.62 -4.38 1.18
N HIS A 267 17.43 -5.30 0.66
CA HIS A 267 17.38 -5.69 -0.75
C HIS A 267 16.02 -6.27 -1.14
N ALA A 268 15.42 -7.14 -0.33
CA ALA A 268 14.08 -7.66 -0.57
C ALA A 268 13.02 -6.55 -0.57
N VAL A 269 13.15 -5.57 0.34
CA VAL A 269 12.30 -4.37 0.36
C VAL A 269 12.53 -3.52 -0.88
N GLU A 270 13.77 -3.31 -1.31
CA GLU A 270 14.10 -2.53 -2.51
C GLU A 270 13.67 -3.23 -3.80
N ASP A 271 13.79 -4.55 -3.92
CA ASP A 271 13.29 -5.29 -5.06
C ASP A 271 11.76 -5.32 -5.10
N ASN A 272 11.13 -5.44 -3.93
CA ASN A 272 9.69 -5.27 -3.83
C ASN A 272 9.28 -3.85 -4.17
N LYS A 273 10.05 -2.84 -3.74
CA LYS A 273 9.88 -1.46 -4.18
C LYS A 273 10.06 -1.33 -5.68
N LYS A 274 11.00 -2.01 -6.35
CA LYS A 274 11.06 -2.04 -7.83
C LYS A 274 9.80 -2.63 -8.47
N PHE A 275 9.15 -3.60 -7.83
CA PHE A 275 7.83 -4.07 -8.26
C PHE A 275 6.74 -2.98 -8.11
N TRP A 276 6.87 -2.09 -7.12
CA TRP A 276 6.04 -0.88 -6.96
C TRP A 276 6.49 0.30 -7.86
N GLU A 277 7.79 0.42 -8.14
CA GLU A 277 8.48 1.51 -8.83
C GLU A 277 8.69 1.23 -10.32
N GLY A 278 8.36 0.02 -10.80
CA GLY A 278 8.14 -0.29 -12.23
C GLY A 278 7.04 0.57 -12.85
N GLY A 279 6.26 1.27 -12.00
CA GLY A 279 5.37 2.37 -12.35
C GLY A 279 5.85 3.79 -11.98
N LEU A 280 7.11 4.00 -11.55
CA LEU A 280 7.95 5.24 -11.52
C LEU A 280 8.95 5.28 -10.31
N LEU A 281 10.26 5.40 -10.61
CA LEU A 281 11.38 5.80 -9.71
C LEU A 281 11.31 7.29 -9.27
N PRO A 282 12.18 7.76 -8.36
CA PRO A 282 12.66 7.17 -7.10
C PRO A 282 12.41 8.14 -5.90
N PHE A 283 12.66 7.72 -4.65
CA PHE A 283 13.50 8.44 -3.66
C PHE A 283 13.32 7.89 -2.24
N PHE A 284 14.37 7.27 -1.72
CA PHE A 284 14.86 7.47 -0.35
C PHE A 284 16.39 7.37 -0.37
N SER A 285 17.05 8.43 -0.87
CA SER A 285 18.34 8.82 -0.30
C SER A 285 18.02 9.60 0.97
N ASP A 286 18.62 9.19 2.08
CA ASP A 286 18.80 9.92 3.35
C ASP A 286 18.46 9.02 4.53
N MET A 287 19.24 7.95 4.69
CA MET A 287 19.67 7.49 6.00
C MET A 287 21.09 6.91 5.87
N GLU A 288 22.07 7.80 6.02
CA GLU A 288 23.42 7.47 6.51
C GLU A 288 23.54 8.00 7.95
N PRO A 289 24.54 7.55 8.72
CA PRO A 289 24.71 6.22 9.32
C PRO A 289 24.20 6.16 10.77
#